data_AF-A0A846NE50-F1
#
_entry.id   AF-A0A846NE50-F1
#
_cell.length_a   1.000
_cell.length_b   1.000
_cell.length_c   1.000
_cell.angle_alpha   90.00
_cell.angle_beta   90.00
_cell.angle_gamma   90.00
#
_symmetry.space_group_name_H-M   'P 1'
#
loop_
_entity.id
_entity.type
_entity.pdbx_description
1 polymer ?
#
loop_
_entity_poly.entity_id
_entity_poly.type
_entity_poly.pdbx_seq_one_letter_code
_entity_poly.pdbx_strand_id
1 'polypeptide(L)'
;GRYKLRHLVEDTVAFLDQIVGEPSILFGHSLGGWTSLWVADRIPELVKAIIYGDVSLNIPGLIESAATEEGREAVKREREWSGKPVNDLIKIFKDRYPNDDTDL
;
A
#
# COMPACT_ATOMS: atom_id res chain seq x y z
N GLY A 1 13.62 8.12 0.36
CA GLY A 1 12.91 9.26 0.98
C GLY A 1 12.67 8.99 2.45
N ARG A 2 12.55 10.02 3.29
CA ARG A 2 12.34 9.92 4.77
C ARG A 2 10.85 9.87 5.18
N TYR A 3 9.96 9.69 4.21
CA TYR A 3 8.53 9.69 4.45
C TYR A 3 8.11 8.37 5.13
N LYS A 4 7.26 8.45 6.16
CA LYS A 4 6.89 7.34 7.04
C LYS A 4 5.38 7.27 7.10
N LEU A 5 4.82 6.13 7.51
CA LEU A 5 3.37 5.95 7.69
C LEU A 5 2.75 7.08 8.52
N ARG A 6 3.39 7.49 9.61
CA ARG A 6 2.91 8.60 10.44
C ARG A 6 2.68 9.90 9.65
N HIS A 7 3.56 10.21 8.69
CA HIS A 7 3.41 11.42 7.86
C HIS A 7 2.21 11.30 6.90
N LEU A 8 1.98 10.11 6.33
CA LEU A 8 0.77 9.85 5.52
C LEU A 8 -0.49 10.07 6.35
N VAL A 9 -0.52 9.57 7.58
CA VAL A 9 -1.66 9.72 8.49
C VAL A 9 -1.87 11.19 8.87
N GLU A 10 -0.81 11.90 9.26
CA GLU A 10 -0.87 13.33 9.62
C GLU A 10 -1.40 14.19 8.47
N ASP A 11 -0.89 13.99 7.25
CA ASP A 11 -1.32 14.75 6.08
C ASP A 11 -2.77 14.41 5.69
N THR A 12 -3.18 13.14 5.82
CA THR A 12 -4.55 12.72 5.51
C THR A 12 -5.55 13.27 6.53
N VAL A 13 -5.19 13.29 7.82
CA VAL A 13 -6.00 13.93 8.87
C VAL A 13 -6.16 15.42 8.58
N ALA A 14 -5.06 16.13 8.29
CA ALA A 14 -5.11 17.54 7.97
C ALA A 14 -5.97 17.82 6.72
N PHE A 15 -5.90 16.96 5.71
CA PHE A 15 -6.73 17.06 4.52
C PHE A 15 -8.23 16.86 4.82
N LEU A 16 -8.59 15.84 5.60
CA LEU A 16 -9.98 15.59 5.95
C LEU A 16 -10.57 16.72 6.81
N ASP A 17 -9.81 17.22 7.76
CA ASP A 17 -10.23 18.30 8.65
C ASP A 17 -10.33 19.66 7.92
N GLN A 18 -9.27 20.05 7.20
CA GLN A 18 -9.14 21.41 6.67
C GLN A 18 -9.72 21.59 5.26
N ILE A 19 -9.80 20.52 4.47
CA ILE A 19 -10.20 20.60 3.06
C ILE A 19 -11.55 19.93 2.82
N VAL A 20 -11.75 18.70 3.34
CA VAL A 20 -13.01 18.00 3.16
C VAL A 20 -14.09 18.53 4.11
N GLY A 21 -13.75 18.70 5.39
CA GLY A 21 -14.60 19.38 6.37
C GLY A 21 -15.89 18.65 6.77
N GLU A 22 -16.10 17.43 6.27
CA GLU A 22 -17.27 16.62 6.58
C GLU A 22 -16.96 15.12 6.66
N PRO A 23 -17.74 14.33 7.41
CA PRO A 23 -17.44 12.93 7.59
C PRO A 23 -17.51 12.14 6.28
N SER A 24 -16.46 11.36 6.01
CA SER A 24 -16.20 10.77 4.69
C SER A 24 -15.96 9.26 4.73
N ILE A 25 -16.14 8.59 3.58
CA ILE A 25 -15.79 7.18 3.41
C ILE A 25 -14.40 7.10 2.80
N LEU A 26 -13.48 6.36 3.43
CA LEU A 26 -12.11 6.22 2.96
C LEU A 26 -11.94 4.90 2.20
N PHE A 27 -11.44 4.97 0.97
CA PHE A 27 -10.92 3.80 0.28
C PHE A 27 -9.40 3.74 0.45
N GLY A 28 -8.89 2.68 1.04
CA GLY A 28 -7.46 2.48 1.27
C GLY A 28 -6.95 1.21 0.60
N HIS A 29 -6.08 1.37 -0.40
CA HIS A 29 -5.42 0.25 -1.07
C HIS A 29 -4.02 -0.01 -0.50
N SER A 30 -3.67 -1.27 -0.19
CA SER A 30 -2.35 -1.65 0.34
C SER A 30 -1.95 -0.79 1.56
N LEU A 31 -0.84 -0.03 1.50
CA LEU A 31 -0.42 0.91 2.54
C LEU A 31 -1.51 1.96 2.87
N GLY A 32 -2.33 2.33 1.88
CA GLY A 32 -3.48 3.22 2.06
C GLY A 32 -4.52 2.62 3.01
N GLY A 33 -4.71 1.30 3.04
CA GLY A 33 -5.62 0.64 3.99
C GLY A 33 -5.18 0.85 5.43
N TRP A 34 -3.88 0.65 5.71
CA TRP A 34 -3.30 0.95 7.02
C TRP A 34 -3.38 2.43 7.38
N THR A 35 -3.12 3.31 6.41
CA THR A 35 -3.24 4.75 6.61
C THR A 35 -4.67 5.12 7.01
N SER A 36 -5.68 4.63 6.28
CA SER A 36 -7.10 4.88 6.59
C SER A 36 -7.52 4.38 7.97
N LEU A 37 -6.99 3.23 8.42
CA LEU A 37 -7.26 2.72 9.77
C LEU A 37 -6.74 3.67 10.85
N TRP A 38 -5.48 4.12 10.73
CA TRP A 38 -4.89 5.05 11.69
C TRP A 38 -5.51 6.45 11.64
N VAL A 39 -6.04 6.87 10.48
CA VAL A 39 -6.81 8.10 10.35
C VAL A 39 -8.14 7.98 11.12
N ALA A 40 -8.87 6.87 10.94
CA ALA A 40 -10.14 6.63 11.63
C ALA A 40 -9.97 6.52 13.15
N ASP A 41 -8.83 6.01 13.64
CA ASP A 41 -8.49 6.00 15.07
C ASP A 41 -8.29 7.41 15.64
N ARG A 42 -7.76 8.35 14.84
CA ARG A 42 -7.46 9.72 15.29
C ARG A 42 -8.64 10.67 15.23
N ILE A 43 -9.45 10.57 14.18
CA ILE A 43 -10.59 11.46 13.89
C ILE A 43 -11.84 10.64 13.53
N PRO A 44 -12.32 9.76 14.44
CA PRO A 44 -13.43 8.85 14.16
C PRO A 44 -14.71 9.59 13.74
N GLU A 45 -14.90 10.82 14.22
CA GLU A 45 -16.03 11.68 13.86
C GLU A 45 -16.04 12.10 12.38
N LEU A 46 -14.88 12.12 11.72
CA LEU A 46 -14.74 12.46 10.30
C LEU A 46 -14.62 11.24 9.38
N VAL A 47 -14.66 10.01 9.91
CA VAL A 47 -14.60 8.78 9.10
C VAL A 47 -15.86 7.94 9.28
N LYS A 48 -16.72 7.92 8.26
CA LYS A 48 -17.97 7.15 8.24
C LYS A 48 -17.73 5.64 8.07
N ALA A 49 -16.79 5.28 7.20
CA ALA A 49 -16.45 3.90 6.89
C ALA A 49 -15.09 3.80 6.19
N ILE A 50 -14.50 2.60 6.21
CA ILE A 50 -13.30 2.26 5.44
C ILE A 50 -13.62 1.12 4.48
N ILE A 51 -13.25 1.30 3.21
CA ILE A 51 -13.26 0.26 2.18
C ILE A 51 -11.81 -0.15 1.95
N TYR A 52 -11.50 -1.43 2.16
CA TYR A 52 -10.16 -1.97 2.00
C TYR A 52 -9.95 -2.55 0.60
N GLY A 53 -8.88 -2.10 -0.06
CA GLY A 53 -8.39 -2.69 -1.31
C GLY A 53 -7.09 -3.46 -1.05
N ASP A 54 -7.12 -4.78 -1.17
CA ASP A 54 -5.94 -5.65 -1.09
C ASP A 54 -4.95 -5.27 0.03
N VAL A 55 -5.48 -5.19 1.26
CA VAL A 55 -4.70 -4.93 2.47
C VAL A 55 -4.69 -6.19 3.34
N SER A 56 -3.51 -6.58 3.80
CA SER A 56 -3.42 -7.57 4.87
C SER A 56 -3.68 -6.87 6.20
N LEU A 57 -4.75 -7.26 6.91
CA LEU A 57 -5.03 -6.82 8.28
C LEU A 57 -4.37 -7.72 9.34
N ASN A 58 -3.80 -8.86 8.93
CA ASN A 58 -3.05 -9.76 9.80
C ASN A 58 -1.60 -9.26 9.93
N ILE A 59 -1.35 -8.29 10.82
CA ILE A 59 -0.02 -7.71 11.04
C ILE A 59 1.04 -8.79 11.35
N PRO A 60 0.81 -9.73 12.29
CA PRO A 60 1.79 -10.78 12.56
C PRO A 60 2.14 -11.59 11.32
N GLY A 61 1.13 -12.02 10.54
CA GLY A 61 1.37 -12.78 9.32
C GLY A 61 2.09 -11.97 8.23
N LEU A 62 1.81 -10.67 8.12
CA LEU A 62 2.53 -9.78 7.21
C LEU A 62 4.00 -9.63 7.60
N ILE A 63 4.29 -9.42 8.90
CA ILE A 63 5.65 -9.31 9.42
C ILE A 63 6.41 -10.63 9.22
N GLU A 64 5.77 -11.74 9.55
CA GLU A 64 6.35 -13.07 9.38
C GLU A 64 6.68 -13.35 7.91
N SER A 65 5.73 -13.10 7.00
CA SER A 65 5.94 -13.25 5.56
C SER A 65 7.10 -12.37 5.06
N ALA A 66 7.15 -11.11 5.46
CA ALA A 66 8.23 -10.19 5.09
C ALA A 66 9.59 -10.56 5.72
N ALA A 67 9.60 -11.28 6.84
CA ALA A 67 10.79 -11.74 7.53
C ALA A 67 11.34 -13.07 6.98
N THR A 68 10.65 -13.74 6.05
CA THR A 68 11.21 -14.88 5.33
C THR A 68 12.28 -14.45 4.31
N GLU A 69 13.14 -15.38 3.89
CA GLU A 69 14.09 -15.10 2.80
C GLU A 69 13.36 -14.79 1.50
N GLU A 70 12.32 -15.56 1.19
CA GLU A 70 11.49 -15.35 0.00
C GLU A 70 10.80 -13.97 0.01
N GLY A 71 10.26 -13.55 1.16
CA GLY A 71 9.68 -12.22 1.35
C GLY A 71 10.69 -11.09 1.21
N ARG A 72 11.90 -11.25 1.77
CA ARG A 72 12.99 -10.28 1.58
C ARG A 72 13.40 -10.17 0.11
N GLU A 73 13.53 -11.29 -0.59
CA GLU A 73 13.87 -11.31 -2.00
C GLU A 73 12.74 -10.72 -2.87
N ALA A 74 11.47 -10.91 -2.49
CA ALA A 74 10.34 -10.24 -3.14
C ALA A 74 10.41 -8.72 -3.02
N VAL A 75 10.65 -8.21 -1.79
CA VAL A 75 10.81 -6.77 -1.56
C VAL A 75 12.02 -6.19 -2.30
N LYS A 76 13.15 -6.93 -2.38
CA LYS A 76 14.31 -6.49 -3.17
C LYS A 76 13.95 -6.38 -4.65
N ARG A 77 13.28 -7.39 -5.23
CA ARG A 77 12.84 -7.36 -6.63
C ARG A 77 11.91 -6.19 -6.91
N GLU A 78 10.88 -5.98 -6.08
CA GLU A 78 9.96 -4.85 -6.24
C GLU A 78 10.72 -3.51 -6.26
N ARG A 79 11.71 -3.34 -5.38
CA ARG A 79 12.55 -2.14 -5.35
C ARG A 79 13.45 -2.01 -6.57
N GLU A 80 14.05 -3.10 -7.02
CA GLU A 80 14.89 -3.12 -8.22
C GLU A 80 14.08 -2.79 -9.48
N TRP A 81 12.84 -3.25 -9.53
CA TRP A 81 11.94 -3.05 -10.67
C TRP A 81 11.27 -1.68 -10.64
N SER A 82 11.05 -1.12 -9.46
CA SER A 82 10.46 0.20 -9.30
C SER A 82 11.27 1.26 -10.05
N GLY A 83 10.60 2.02 -10.92
CA GLY A 83 11.22 3.08 -11.72
C GLY A 83 11.91 2.61 -13.00
N LYS A 84 11.91 1.30 -13.32
CA LYS A 84 12.36 0.82 -14.63
C LYS A 84 11.33 1.17 -15.73
N PRO A 85 11.78 1.38 -16.99
CA PRO A 85 10.88 1.49 -18.13
C PRO A 85 9.99 0.25 -18.29
N VAL A 86 8.75 0.44 -18.75
CA VAL A 86 7.77 -0.65 -18.94
C VAL A 86 8.32 -1.77 -19.84
N ASN A 87 9.06 -1.44 -20.90
CA ASN A 87 9.64 -2.45 -21.80
C ASN A 87 10.66 -3.36 -21.09
N ASP A 88 11.43 -2.82 -20.14
CA ASP A 88 12.37 -3.61 -19.35
C ASP A 88 11.62 -4.53 -18.38
N LEU A 89 10.54 -4.04 -17.79
CA LEU A 89 9.67 -4.84 -16.93
C LEU A 89 9.05 -6.00 -17.72
N ILE A 90 8.49 -5.75 -18.91
CA ILE A 90 7.92 -6.81 -19.76
C ILE A 90 8.94 -7.93 -19.99
N LYS A 91 10.19 -7.59 -20.30
CA LYS A 91 11.25 -8.60 -20.48
C LYS A 91 11.52 -9.38 -19.19
N ILE A 92 11.66 -8.69 -18.07
CA ILE A 92 11.88 -9.32 -16.76
C ILE A 92 10.75 -10.29 -16.40
N PHE A 93 9.50 -9.90 -16.64
CA PHE A 93 8.33 -10.73 -16.39
C PHE A 93 8.32 -11.96 -17.29
N LYS A 94 8.57 -11.82 -18.60
CA LYS A 94 8.64 -12.95 -19.54
C LYS A 94 9.77 -13.94 -19.20
N ASP A 95 10.95 -13.45 -18.85
CA ASP A 95 12.08 -14.31 -18.49
C ASP A 95 11.82 -15.08 -17.19
N ARG A 96 11.09 -14.48 -16.24
CA ARG A 96 10.83 -15.07 -14.92
C ARG A 96 9.59 -15.96 -14.89
N TYR A 97 8.56 -15.60 -15.65
CA TYR A 97 7.27 -16.28 -15.72
C TYR A 97 7.00 -16.72 -17.17
N PRO A 98 7.81 -17.64 -17.71
CA PRO A 98 7.79 -17.99 -19.14
C PRO A 98 6.50 -18.67 -19.61
N ASN A 99 5.63 -19.10 -18.68
CA ASN A 99 4.36 -19.77 -18.96
C ASN A 99 3.15 -18.94 -18.52
N ASP A 100 3.35 -17.68 -18.13
CA ASP A 100 2.25 -16.79 -17.78
C ASP A 100 1.75 -16.11 -19.06
N ASP A 101 0.75 -16.72 -19.70
CA ASP A 101 0.09 -16.26 -20.93
C ASP A 101 -0.88 -15.08 -20.66
N THR A 102 -0.59 -14.25 -19.67
CA THR A 102 -1.34 -13.01 -19.46
C THR A 102 -0.89 -11.98 -20.51
N ASP A 103 -1.61 -11.95 -21.64
CA ASP A 103 -1.57 -10.87 -22.62
C ASP A 103 -2.03 -9.56 -21.93
N LEU A 104 -1.10 -8.85 -21.28
CA LEU A 104 -1.26 -7.46 -20.83
C LEU A 104 -0.97 -6.47 -21.96
#